data_AF-A0A7X3GK01-F1
#
_entry.id   AF-A0A7X3GK01-F1
#
_cell.length_a   1.000
_cell.length_b   1.000
_cell.length_c   1.000
_cell.angle_alpha   90.00
_cell.angle_beta   90.00
_cell.angle_gamma   90.00
#
_symmetry.space_group_name_H-M   'P 1'
#
loop_
_entity.id
_entity.type
_entity.pdbx_description
1 polymer ?
#
loop_
_entity_poly.entity_id
_entity_poly.type
_entity_poly.pdbx_seq_one_letter_code
_entity_poly.pdbx_strand_id
1 'polypeptide(L)'
;MTRLFKASAVALAVALLLNGCGSSGGGSETASIAGQAKKEGTEASTIAPAKVEVADYPTGVSELRDLTKQFKQAVESGNDEEPKRIAAEIAGVWEAVKQEAQSKNAELYPQLEQDLASFLGLFSSEKLDNETAIQQAYQLYQRFRDLSKALEGN
;
A
#
# COMPACT_ATOMS: atom_id res chain seq x y z
N MET A 1 -30.98 -26.99 -34.71
CA MET A 1 -30.48 -25.60 -34.62
C MET A 1 -28.97 -25.67 -34.43
N THR A 2 -28.23 -25.50 -35.52
CA THR A 2 -26.77 -25.59 -35.59
C THR A 2 -26.18 -24.23 -35.21
N ARG A 3 -25.31 -24.16 -34.20
CA ARG A 3 -24.51 -22.95 -33.93
C ARG A 3 -23.02 -23.27 -34.10
N LEU A 4 -22.50 -22.86 -35.25
CA LEU A 4 -21.09 -22.63 -35.53
C LEU A 4 -20.67 -21.30 -34.90
N PHE A 5 -19.61 -21.29 -34.09
CA PHE A 5 -18.76 -20.11 -33.83
C PHE A 5 -17.32 -20.65 -33.65
N LYS A 6 -16.58 -20.82 -34.75
CA LYS A 6 -15.50 -19.93 -35.24
C LYS A 6 -14.40 -19.64 -34.21
N ALA A 7 -13.34 -20.45 -34.31
CA ALA A 7 -12.01 -20.17 -33.79
C ALA A 7 -11.41 -18.95 -34.49
N SER A 8 -10.73 -18.08 -33.72
CA SER A 8 -9.82 -17.07 -34.25
C SER A 8 -8.55 -17.12 -33.43
N ALA A 9 -7.53 -17.75 -34.00
CA ALA A 9 -6.14 -17.64 -33.57
C ALA A 9 -5.56 -16.36 -34.17
N VAL A 10 -5.01 -15.49 -33.32
CA VAL A 10 -4.17 -14.36 -33.74
C VAL A 10 -2.81 -14.59 -33.12
N ALA A 11 -1.92 -15.16 -33.92
CA ALA A 11 -0.49 -15.11 -33.69
C ALA A 11 0.05 -13.88 -34.42
N LEU A 12 0.82 -13.03 -33.75
CA LEU A 12 1.69 -12.07 -34.45
C LEU A 12 2.95 -11.71 -33.63
N ALA A 13 4.06 -12.26 -34.11
CA ALA A 13 5.39 -11.67 -34.30
C ALA A 13 6.11 -10.87 -33.20
N VAL A 14 7.16 -11.52 -32.69
CA VAL A 14 8.54 -11.08 -32.38
C VAL A 14 8.97 -9.70 -32.92
N ALA A 15 9.55 -8.88 -32.03
CA ALA A 15 10.65 -7.97 -32.37
C ALA A 15 11.66 -7.90 -31.20
N LEU A 16 12.80 -8.57 -31.38
CA LEU A 16 14.01 -8.42 -30.57
C LEU A 16 14.75 -7.14 -31.03
N LEU A 17 15.05 -6.22 -30.11
CA LEU A 17 16.09 -5.22 -30.31
C LEU A 17 17.09 -5.29 -29.15
N LEU A 18 18.19 -5.96 -29.45
CA LEU A 18 19.47 -5.88 -28.76
C LEU A 18 20.14 -4.54 -29.12
N ASN A 19 20.46 -3.74 -28.10
CA ASN A 19 21.48 -2.68 -28.10
C ASN A 19 21.88 -2.51 -26.62
N GLY A 20 23.13 -2.52 -26.19
CA GLY A 20 24.39 -2.64 -26.89
C GLY A 20 25.49 -2.88 -25.85
N CYS A 21 26.48 -3.65 -26.26
CA CYS A 21 27.75 -3.87 -25.59
C CYS A 21 28.67 -2.67 -25.83
N GLY A 22 29.45 -2.24 -24.83
CA GLY A 22 30.41 -1.15 -24.99
C GLY A 22 31.31 -0.96 -23.77
N SER A 23 32.40 -1.73 -23.73
CA SER A 23 33.48 -1.68 -22.74
C SER A 23 34.52 -0.60 -23.10
N SER A 24 35.22 -0.12 -22.07
CA SER A 24 36.60 0.41 -22.07
C SER A 24 36.82 1.93 -22.02
N GLY A 25 37.40 2.38 -20.90
CA GLY A 25 38.66 3.13 -20.93
C GLY A 25 38.64 4.65 -20.69
N GLY A 26 39.01 5.06 -19.47
CA GLY A 26 40.10 6.02 -19.24
C GLY A 26 39.82 7.54 -19.22
N GLY A 27 40.13 8.16 -18.07
CA GLY A 27 40.96 9.39 -18.05
C GLY A 27 40.31 10.76 -17.83
N SER A 28 40.30 11.18 -16.55
CA SER A 28 40.67 12.50 -15.99
C SER A 28 40.02 13.85 -16.37
N GLU A 29 39.79 14.60 -15.28
CA GLU A 29 39.86 16.07 -15.09
C GLU A 29 38.60 16.93 -15.28
N THR A 30 37.91 17.10 -14.13
CA THR A 30 37.48 18.37 -13.52
C THR A 30 37.00 19.52 -14.42
N ALA A 31 35.68 19.76 -14.36
CA ALA A 31 35.14 21.11 -14.35
C ALA A 31 34.02 21.20 -13.31
N SER A 32 34.28 21.93 -12.23
CA SER A 32 33.28 22.32 -11.24
C SER A 32 32.21 23.16 -11.91
N ILE A 33 30.98 22.62 -11.94
CA ILE A 33 29.78 23.41 -12.19
C ILE A 33 28.91 23.25 -10.96
N ALA A 34 29.13 24.14 -10.00
CA ALA A 34 28.15 24.42 -8.95
C ALA A 34 26.97 25.11 -9.63
N GLY A 35 25.92 24.34 -9.93
CA GLY A 35 24.68 24.81 -10.51
C GLY A 35 23.56 23.90 -10.05
N GLN A 36 22.78 24.39 -9.09
CA GLN A 36 21.61 23.74 -8.52
C GLN A 36 20.73 23.09 -9.61
N ALA A 37 20.59 21.78 -9.53
CA ALA A 37 19.43 21.08 -10.05
C ALA A 37 18.91 20.20 -8.92
N LYS A 38 18.00 20.80 -8.15
CA LYS A 38 16.83 20.17 -7.56
C LYS A 38 17.03 18.69 -7.19
N LYS A 39 17.34 18.45 -5.91
CA LYS A 39 16.80 17.26 -5.25
C LYS A 39 15.28 17.37 -5.31
N GLU A 40 14.68 16.99 -6.43
CA GLU A 40 13.38 16.34 -6.37
C GLU A 40 13.69 14.99 -5.75
N GLY A 41 13.67 14.99 -4.41
CA GLY A 41 13.38 13.76 -3.72
C GLY A 41 12.10 13.24 -4.32
N THR A 42 12.16 12.03 -4.86
CA THR A 42 11.04 11.12 -4.84
C THR A 42 10.58 11.04 -3.38
N GLU A 43 9.80 12.03 -2.93
CA GLU A 43 8.89 11.82 -1.82
C GLU A 43 7.88 10.83 -2.38
N ALA A 44 8.18 9.54 -2.23
CA ALA A 44 7.13 8.56 -2.09
C ALA A 44 6.13 9.19 -1.10
N SER A 45 4.94 9.55 -1.58
CA SER A 45 3.91 10.12 -0.73
C SER A 45 3.54 9.08 0.31
N THR A 46 4.28 9.08 1.41
CA THR A 46 4.00 8.28 2.58
C THR A 46 2.90 9.01 3.32
N ILE A 47 1.83 8.29 3.64
CA ILE A 47 0.76 8.81 4.46
C ILE A 47 1.33 9.04 5.85
N ALA A 48 1.40 10.30 6.28
CA ALA A 48 1.75 10.63 7.64
C ALA A 48 0.65 10.13 8.59
N PRO A 49 0.99 9.46 9.70
CA PRO A 49 -0.01 9.03 10.68
C PRO A 49 -0.78 10.22 11.25
N ALA A 50 -2.10 10.10 11.32
CA ALA A 50 -2.92 11.06 12.04
C ALA A 50 -2.66 10.95 13.54
N LYS A 51 -2.73 12.08 14.25
CA LYS A 51 -2.69 12.06 15.71
C LYS A 51 -4.06 11.59 16.23
N VAL A 52 -4.09 10.39 16.79
CA VAL A 52 -5.29 9.76 17.36
C VAL A 52 -5.03 9.34 18.79
N GLU A 53 -6.08 9.31 19.59
CA GLU A 53 -6.05 8.75 20.95
C GLU A 53 -6.87 7.47 20.95
N VAL A 54 -6.28 6.39 21.44
CA VAL A 54 -6.91 5.07 21.53
C VAL A 54 -7.01 4.70 23.00
N ALA A 55 -8.21 4.30 23.44
CA ALA A 55 -8.47 4.01 24.86
C ALA A 55 -7.69 2.79 25.37
N ASP A 56 -7.67 1.72 24.58
CA ASP A 56 -7.03 0.44 24.88
C ASP A 56 -6.81 -0.36 23.59
N TYR A 57 -5.96 -1.39 23.66
CA TYR A 57 -5.61 -2.20 22.51
C TYR A 57 -6.82 -2.87 21.80
N PRO A 58 -7.73 -3.59 22.49
CA PRO A 58 -8.96 -4.10 21.87
C PRO A 58 -9.79 -3.03 21.15
N THR A 59 -9.99 -1.87 21.77
CA THR A 59 -10.69 -0.74 21.16
C THR A 59 -9.99 -0.28 19.88
N GLY A 60 -8.67 -0.12 19.90
CA GLY A 60 -7.90 0.27 18.70
C GLY A 60 -7.95 -0.76 17.58
N VAL A 61 -7.97 -2.06 17.89
CA VAL A 61 -8.14 -3.11 16.86
C VAL A 61 -9.54 -3.06 16.25
N SER A 62 -10.57 -2.79 17.04
CA SER A 62 -11.93 -2.59 16.53
C SER A 62 -12.01 -1.34 15.65
N GLU A 63 -11.39 -0.23 16.06
CA GLU A 63 -11.31 1.00 15.27
C GLU A 63 -10.59 0.77 13.94
N LEU A 64 -9.45 0.06 13.93
CA LEU A 64 -8.74 -0.30 12.69
C LEU A 64 -9.62 -1.09 11.72
N ARG A 65 -10.38 -2.07 12.24
CA ARG A 65 -11.35 -2.83 11.43
C ARG A 65 -12.40 -1.91 10.81
N ASP A 66 -12.97 -1.01 11.61
CA ASP A 66 -14.06 -0.14 11.17
C ASP A 66 -13.57 0.95 10.21
N LEU A 67 -12.38 1.52 10.43
CA LEU A 67 -11.71 2.45 9.51
C LEU A 67 -11.38 1.77 8.18
N THR A 68 -10.93 0.51 8.19
CA THR A 68 -10.64 -0.22 6.94
C THR A 68 -11.92 -0.46 6.12
N LYS A 69 -13.07 -0.67 6.78
CA LYS A 69 -14.38 -0.74 6.12
C LYS A 69 -14.77 0.62 5.52
N GLN A 70 -14.61 1.70 6.29
CA GLN A 70 -14.90 3.07 5.81
C GLN A 70 -14.02 3.44 4.62
N PHE A 71 -12.74 3.08 4.65
CA PHE A 71 -11.81 3.27 3.55
C PHE A 71 -12.34 2.65 2.26
N LYS A 72 -12.75 1.37 2.31
CA LYS A 72 -13.32 0.68 1.16
C LYS A 72 -14.54 1.43 0.61
N GLN A 73 -15.44 1.87 1.48
CA GLN A 73 -16.64 2.62 1.09
C GLN A 73 -16.29 3.97 0.44
N ALA A 74 -15.27 4.67 0.94
CA ALA A 74 -14.80 5.93 0.37
C ALA A 74 -14.23 5.74 -1.05
N VAL A 75 -13.44 4.69 -1.25
CA VAL A 75 -12.91 4.31 -2.58
C VAL A 75 -14.05 3.95 -3.54
N GLU A 76 -15.03 3.16 -3.09
CA GLU A 76 -16.20 2.78 -3.90
C GLU A 76 -17.10 3.98 -4.27
N SER A 77 -17.12 5.02 -3.43
CA SER A 77 -17.90 6.23 -3.67
C SER A 77 -17.21 7.21 -4.64
N GLY A 78 -15.97 6.94 -5.04
CA GLY A 78 -15.20 7.79 -5.95
C GLY A 78 -14.74 9.12 -5.32
N ASN A 79 -14.67 9.19 -3.99
CA ASN A 79 -14.09 10.33 -3.30
C ASN A 79 -12.57 10.14 -3.24
N ASP A 80 -11.79 11.02 -3.86
CA ASP A 80 -10.32 10.86 -3.93
C ASP A 80 -9.59 11.34 -2.66
N GLU A 81 -10.19 12.26 -1.89
CA GLU A 81 -9.54 12.84 -0.69
C GLU A 81 -9.81 12.04 0.58
N GLU A 82 -11.00 11.45 0.69
CA GLU A 82 -11.44 10.72 1.88
C GLU A 82 -10.66 9.42 2.16
N PRO A 83 -10.32 8.58 1.17
CA PRO A 83 -9.46 7.41 1.38
C PRO A 83 -8.10 7.79 1.96
N LYS A 84 -7.54 8.93 1.54
CA LYS A 84 -6.26 9.44 2.03
C LYS A 84 -6.35 9.81 3.51
N ARG A 85 -7.42 10.51 3.90
CA ARG A 85 -7.70 10.87 5.31
C ARG A 85 -7.86 9.62 6.17
N ILE A 86 -8.66 8.66 5.72
CA ILE A 86 -8.91 7.42 6.46
C ILE A 86 -7.63 6.58 6.57
N ALA A 87 -6.79 6.53 5.52
CA ALA A 87 -5.50 5.86 5.60
C ALA A 87 -4.56 6.49 6.65
N ALA A 88 -4.59 7.82 6.80
CA ALA A 88 -3.83 8.51 7.85
C ALA A 88 -4.37 8.15 9.25
N GLU A 89 -5.68 8.03 9.42
CA GLU A 89 -6.30 7.56 10.66
C GLU A 89 -5.92 6.10 10.96
N ILE A 90 -5.94 5.20 9.98
CA ILE A 90 -5.48 3.81 10.12
C ILE A 90 -4.03 3.77 10.58
N ALA A 91 -3.14 4.54 9.95
CA ALA A 91 -1.74 4.63 10.35
C ALA A 91 -1.59 5.16 11.78
N GLY A 92 -2.37 6.18 12.15
CA GLY A 92 -2.39 6.74 13.50
C GLY A 92 -2.80 5.73 14.56
N VAL A 93 -3.91 5.02 14.33
CA VAL A 93 -4.42 4.03 15.30
C VAL A 93 -3.43 2.88 15.42
N TRP A 94 -2.85 2.42 14.30
CA TRP A 94 -1.82 1.38 14.32
C TRP A 94 -0.60 1.80 15.15
N GLU A 95 -0.08 3.02 14.95
CA GLU A 95 1.04 3.53 15.74
C GLU A 95 0.74 3.56 17.25
N ALA A 96 -0.49 3.88 17.63
CA ALA A 96 -0.92 3.88 19.03
C ALA A 96 -0.95 2.47 19.64
N VAL A 97 -1.25 1.43 18.85
CA VAL A 97 -1.44 0.05 19.35
C VAL A 97 -0.32 -0.94 19.01
N LYS A 98 0.61 -0.59 18.11
CA LYS A 98 1.59 -1.54 17.55
C LYS A 98 2.47 -2.21 18.60
N GLN A 99 2.80 -1.52 19.70
CA GLN A 99 3.61 -2.09 20.79
C GLN A 99 2.86 -3.22 21.51
N GLU A 100 1.58 -3.02 21.82
CA GLU A 100 0.74 -4.07 22.40
C GLU A 100 0.46 -5.19 21.39
N ALA A 101 0.28 -4.86 20.11
CA ALA A 101 0.14 -5.85 19.05
C ALA A 101 1.38 -6.75 18.95
N GLN A 102 2.58 -6.17 19.00
CA GLN A 102 3.83 -6.92 19.00
C GLN A 102 3.97 -7.80 20.25
N SER A 103 3.63 -7.26 21.43
CA SER A 103 3.76 -7.99 22.70
C SER A 103 2.76 -9.13 22.85
N LYS A 104 1.51 -8.94 22.42
CA LYS A 104 0.42 -9.91 22.60
C LYS A 104 0.29 -10.88 21.42
N ASN A 105 0.75 -10.49 20.23
CA ASN A 105 0.57 -11.25 18.99
C ASN A 105 1.86 -11.28 18.15
N ALA A 106 3.00 -11.60 18.79
CA ALA A 106 4.32 -11.58 18.16
C ALA A 106 4.43 -12.42 16.87
N GLU A 107 3.67 -13.51 16.75
CA GLU A 107 3.65 -14.35 15.55
C GLU A 107 2.95 -13.66 14.35
N LEU A 108 1.85 -12.95 14.61
CA LEU A 108 1.05 -12.28 13.57
C LEU A 108 1.57 -10.89 13.22
N TYR A 109 2.31 -10.27 14.15
CA TYR A 109 2.77 -8.89 14.05
C TYR A 109 3.58 -8.59 12.76
N PRO A 110 4.58 -9.40 12.33
CA PRO A 110 5.38 -9.09 11.15
C PRO A 110 4.53 -9.02 9.86
N GLN A 111 3.60 -9.96 9.70
CA GLN A 111 2.71 -9.97 8.55
C GLN A 111 1.75 -8.78 8.59
N LEU A 112 1.24 -8.44 9.77
CA LEU A 112 0.33 -7.30 9.93
C LEU A 112 1.02 -5.97 9.62
N GLU A 113 2.28 -5.80 10.08
CA GLU A 113 3.09 -4.62 9.77
C GLU A 113 3.37 -4.51 8.27
N GLN A 114 3.66 -5.63 7.60
CA GLN A 114 3.85 -5.67 6.16
C GLN A 114 2.56 -5.36 5.38
N ASP A 115 1.43 -5.93 5.79
CA ASP A 115 0.12 -5.70 5.16
C ASP A 115 -0.26 -4.21 5.28
N LEU A 116 -0.05 -3.60 6.45
CA LEU A 116 -0.25 -2.16 6.67
C LEU A 116 0.69 -1.30 5.83
N ALA A 117 1.99 -1.64 5.77
CA ALA A 117 2.95 -0.88 4.97
C ALA A 117 2.60 -0.92 3.48
N SER A 118 2.17 -2.08 2.97
CA SER A 118 1.73 -2.21 1.58
C SER A 118 0.48 -1.38 1.30
N PHE A 119 -0.49 -1.39 2.22
CA PHE A 119 -1.70 -0.58 2.15
C PHE A 119 -1.43 0.92 2.17
N LEU A 120 -0.59 1.41 3.08
CA LEU A 120 -0.23 2.83 3.12
C LEU A 120 0.60 3.24 1.89
N GLY A 121 1.32 2.29 1.29
CA GLY A 121 2.06 2.46 0.04
C GLY A 121 1.18 2.73 -1.18
N LEU A 122 -0.13 2.44 -1.14
CA LEU A 122 -1.09 2.75 -2.22
C LEU A 122 -1.07 4.23 -2.63
N PHE A 123 -0.74 5.11 -1.68
CA PHE A 123 -0.74 6.56 -1.85
C PHE A 123 0.59 7.11 -2.35
N SER A 124 1.58 6.26 -2.64
CA SER A 124 2.84 6.68 -3.26
C SER A 124 2.71 6.96 -4.75
N SER A 125 1.59 6.59 -5.37
CA SER A 125 1.28 6.87 -6.78
C SER A 125 0.47 8.16 -6.92
N GLU A 126 0.52 8.79 -8.11
CA GLU A 126 -0.24 10.02 -8.41
C GLU A 126 -1.76 9.81 -8.33
N LYS A 127 -2.22 8.60 -8.67
CA LYS A 127 -3.63 8.20 -8.61
C LYS A 127 -3.77 6.89 -7.82
N LEU A 128 -4.81 6.83 -6.99
CA LEU A 128 -5.18 5.61 -6.28
C LEU A 128 -5.75 4.57 -7.27
N ASP A 129 -5.18 3.37 -7.25
CA ASP A 129 -5.75 2.23 -7.97
C ASP A 129 -6.89 1.63 -7.14
N ASN A 130 -8.13 1.95 -7.51
CA ASN A 130 -9.30 1.61 -6.71
C ASN A 130 -9.48 0.09 -6.53
N GLU A 131 -9.16 -0.71 -7.54
CA GLU A 131 -9.29 -2.17 -7.46
C GLU A 131 -8.31 -2.75 -6.42
N THR A 132 -7.02 -2.38 -6.53
CA THR A 132 -5.98 -2.79 -5.57
C THR A 132 -6.30 -2.26 -4.18
N ALA A 133 -6.75 -1.01 -4.07
CA ALA A 133 -7.11 -0.40 -2.79
C ALA A 133 -8.25 -1.15 -2.09
N ILE A 134 -9.30 -1.55 -2.83
CA ILE A 134 -10.40 -2.35 -2.29
C ILE A 134 -9.92 -3.75 -1.86
N GLN A 135 -9.05 -4.39 -2.64
CA GLN A 135 -8.51 -5.72 -2.31
C GLN A 135 -7.66 -5.67 -1.04
N GLN A 136 -6.75 -4.70 -0.92
CA GLN A 136 -5.90 -4.55 0.26
C GLN A 136 -6.70 -4.16 1.49
N ALA A 137 -7.70 -3.28 1.36
CA ALA A 137 -8.62 -2.97 2.44
C ALA A 137 -9.40 -4.21 2.90
N TYR A 138 -9.86 -5.06 1.98
CA TYR A 138 -10.51 -6.31 2.36
C TYR A 138 -9.57 -7.24 3.13
N GLN A 139 -8.33 -7.39 2.70
CA GLN A 139 -7.32 -8.20 3.41
C GLN A 139 -7.07 -7.68 4.83
N LEU A 140 -6.79 -6.39 4.98
CA LEU A 140 -6.58 -5.76 6.29
C LEU A 140 -7.81 -5.90 7.19
N TYR A 141 -9.01 -5.72 6.65
CA TYR A 141 -10.25 -5.93 7.41
C TYR A 141 -10.34 -7.36 7.97
N GLN A 142 -10.01 -8.38 7.16
CA GLN A 142 -10.00 -9.77 7.64
C GLN A 142 -8.96 -9.96 8.75
N ARG A 143 -7.75 -9.41 8.58
CA ARG A 143 -6.68 -9.48 9.59
C ARG A 143 -7.11 -8.85 10.91
N PHE A 144 -7.66 -7.64 10.89
CA PHE A 144 -8.12 -6.97 12.12
C PHE A 144 -9.33 -7.66 12.75
N ARG A 145 -10.22 -8.24 11.93
CA ARG A 145 -11.31 -9.08 12.46
C ARG A 145 -10.78 -10.31 13.18
N ASP A 146 -9.81 -11.00 12.59
CA ASP A 146 -9.25 -12.22 13.19
C ASP A 146 -8.43 -11.89 14.45
N LEU A 147 -7.71 -10.76 14.44
CA LEU A 147 -7.05 -10.22 15.63
C LEU A 147 -8.05 -9.86 16.74
N SER A 148 -9.14 -9.16 16.40
CA SER A 148 -10.21 -8.83 17.35
C SER A 148 -10.78 -10.10 18.00
N LYS A 149 -11.05 -11.15 17.22
CA LYS A 149 -11.55 -12.43 17.76
C LYS A 149 -10.55 -13.11 18.69
N ALA A 150 -9.25 -13.02 18.39
CA ALA A 150 -8.21 -13.56 19.25
C ALA A 150 -8.11 -12.82 20.60
N LEU A 151 -8.52 -11.54 20.64
CA LEU A 151 -8.59 -10.75 21.87
C LEU A 151 -9.84 -11.05 22.69
N GLU A 152 -10.98 -11.37 22.06
CA GLU A 152 -12.23 -11.73 22.75
C GLU A 152 -12.24 -13.16 23.32
N GLY A 153 -11.37 -14.04 22.80
CA GLY A 153 -11.28 -15.45 23.18
C GLY A 153 -10.24 -15.78 24.27
N ASN A 154 -9.65 -14.76 24.90
CA ASN A 154 -8.65 -14.87 25.98
C ASN A 154 -9.25 -14.33 27.30
#